data_AF-A0A2G9NRR7-F1
#
_entry.id   AF-A0A2G9NRR7-F1
#
_cell.length_a   1.000
_cell.length_b   1.000
_cell.length_c   1.000
_cell.angle_alpha   90.00
_cell.angle_beta   90.00
_cell.angle_gamma   90.00
#
_symmetry.space_group_name_H-M   'P 1'
#
loop_
_entity.id
_entity.type
_entity.pdbx_description
1 polymer ?
#
loop_
_entity_poly.entity_id
_entity_poly.type
_entity_poly.pdbx_seq_one_letter_code
_entity_poly.pdbx_strand_id
1 'polypeptide(L)'
;MNNKKGLSTIVATTMIILITVVVISTLLFYLIPFVKNNLNKGSECLAYEDYFTFEDSLGFNCYSTENDNRIIFSVKAKNDAEAGGHVVGYDLEMFGAGEGSSKVYQIRDDSQIEEFIMYGQNQILEIPGAGSTSTYVYHEDLATTPKYSIIDIFPALDSGRVCGKRTDRLNLISCESLRKTLDKNKIGG
;
A
#
# COMPACT_ATOMS: atom_id res chain seq x y z
N MET A 1 -63.96 37.07 -33.24
CA MET A 1 -62.47 37.03 -33.26
C MET A 1 -62.00 36.79 -31.84
N ASN A 2 -61.61 35.55 -31.50
CA ASN A 2 -61.32 35.15 -30.12
C ASN A 2 -59.81 35.27 -29.83
N ASN A 3 -59.45 36.34 -29.12
CA ASN A 3 -58.13 36.56 -28.53
C ASN A 3 -57.92 35.58 -27.35
N LYS A 4 -57.29 34.44 -27.60
CA LYS A 4 -56.73 33.56 -26.56
C LYS A 4 -55.21 33.57 -26.66
N LYS A 5 -54.50 34.48 -25.98
CA LYS A 5 -53.03 34.47 -25.89
C LYS A 5 -52.57 35.04 -24.55
N GLY A 6 -51.68 34.32 -23.85
CA GLY A 6 -50.82 34.91 -22.80
C GLY A 6 -50.48 34.02 -21.60
N LEU A 7 -51.41 33.24 -21.07
CA LEU A 7 -51.21 32.58 -19.75
C LEU A 7 -50.32 31.32 -19.78
N SER A 8 -50.18 30.65 -20.93
CA SER A 8 -49.46 29.37 -21.03
C SER A 8 -47.95 29.49 -20.78
N THR A 9 -47.34 30.60 -21.20
CA THR A 9 -45.89 30.77 -21.12
C THR A 9 -45.40 30.92 -19.68
N ILE A 10 -46.14 31.64 -18.84
CA ILE A 10 -45.75 31.90 -17.44
C ILE A 10 -45.82 30.62 -16.60
N VAL A 11 -46.83 29.77 -16.84
CA VAL A 11 -46.97 28.49 -16.12
C VAL A 11 -45.89 27.50 -16.56
N ALA A 12 -45.50 27.50 -17.83
CA ALA A 12 -44.43 26.65 -18.33
C ALA A 12 -43.08 27.03 -17.70
N THR A 13 -42.77 28.32 -17.59
CA THR A 13 -41.49 28.77 -16.99
C THR A 13 -41.40 28.45 -15.50
N THR A 14 -42.49 28.61 -14.74
CA THR A 14 -42.49 28.24 -13.31
C THR A 14 -42.33 26.74 -13.10
N MET A 15 -42.98 25.91 -13.91
CA MET A 15 -42.80 24.45 -13.86
C MET A 15 -41.36 24.03 -14.14
N ILE A 16 -40.72 24.65 -15.14
CA ILE A 16 -39.30 24.37 -15.46
C ILE A 16 -38.40 24.73 -14.28
N ILE A 17 -38.63 25.88 -13.63
CA ILE A 17 -37.84 26.29 -12.45
C ILE A 17 -38.01 25.31 -11.28
N LEU A 18 -39.24 24.83 -11.03
CA LEU A 18 -39.47 23.84 -9.97
C LEU A 18 -38.73 22.52 -10.26
N ILE A 19 -38.74 22.07 -11.51
CA ILE A 19 -38.03 20.85 -11.92
C ILE A 19 -36.52 21.01 -11.74
N THR A 20 -35.93 22.15 -12.12
CA THR A 20 -34.48 22.36 -11.96
C THR A 20 -34.06 22.34 -10.49
N VAL A 21 -34.85 22.96 -9.60
CA VAL A 21 -34.59 22.93 -8.15
C VAL A 21 -34.65 21.49 -7.60
N VAL A 22 -35.63 20.68 -8.02
CA VAL A 22 -35.74 19.27 -7.62
C VAL A 22 -34.54 18.46 -8.11
N VAL A 23 -34.13 18.65 -9.37
CA VAL A 23 -32.97 17.94 -9.95
C VAL A 23 -31.70 18.28 -9.19
N ILE A 24 -31.44 19.57 -8.91
CA ILE A 24 -30.25 20.00 -8.17
C ILE A 24 -30.27 19.43 -6.74
N SER A 25 -31.42 19.48 -6.06
CA SER A 25 -31.55 18.95 -4.70
C SER A 25 -31.28 17.45 -4.64
N THR A 26 -31.78 16.71 -5.63
CA THR A 26 -31.55 15.25 -5.73
C THR A 26 -30.07 14.96 -5.97
N LEU A 27 -29.41 15.70 -6.86
CA LEU A 27 -27.97 15.52 -7.10
C LEU A 27 -27.14 15.78 -5.85
N LEU A 28 -27.44 16.85 -5.10
CA LEU A 28 -26.73 17.17 -3.85
C LEU A 28 -26.87 16.05 -2.80
N PHE A 29 -28.03 15.40 -2.72
CA PHE A 29 -28.26 14.29 -1.80
C PHE A 29 -27.32 13.10 -2.04
N TYR A 30 -26.96 12.82 -3.30
CA TYR A 30 -26.03 11.75 -3.65
C TYR A 30 -24.57 12.20 -3.63
N LEU A 31 -24.28 13.42 -4.09
CA LEU A 31 -22.90 13.91 -4.22
C LEU A 31 -22.23 14.18 -2.87
N ILE A 32 -22.96 14.74 -1.90
CA ILE A 32 -22.40 15.06 -0.58
C ILE A 32 -21.87 13.81 0.15
N PRO A 33 -22.65 12.73 0.35
CA PRO A 33 -22.13 11.53 1.01
C PRO A 33 -21.04 10.85 0.19
N PHE A 34 -21.11 10.89 -1.15
CA PHE A 34 -20.06 10.34 -2.00
C PHE A 34 -18.72 11.06 -1.79
N VAL A 35 -18.72 12.40 -1.82
CA VAL A 35 -17.49 13.18 -1.59
C VAL A 35 -16.97 13.00 -0.16
N LYS A 36 -17.84 13.04 0.85
CA LYS A 36 -17.44 12.82 2.25
C LYS A 36 -16.83 11.44 2.46
N ASN A 37 -17.45 10.39 1.92
CA ASN A 37 -16.93 9.04 2.05
C ASN A 37 -15.55 8.93 1.41
N ASN A 38 -15.35 9.46 0.20
CA ASN A 38 -14.05 9.43 -0.48
C ASN A 38 -12.97 10.25 0.23
N LEU A 39 -13.32 11.42 0.78
CA LEU A 39 -12.41 12.23 1.59
C LEU A 39 -11.96 11.49 2.84
N ASN A 40 -12.89 10.87 3.57
CA ASN A 40 -12.57 10.08 4.76
C ASN A 40 -11.65 8.91 4.40
N LYS A 41 -11.87 8.23 3.26
CA LYS A 41 -10.97 7.14 2.83
C LYS A 41 -9.55 7.63 2.53
N GLY A 42 -9.43 8.79 1.90
CA GLY A 42 -8.13 9.39 1.60
C GLY A 42 -7.41 9.86 2.85
N SER A 43 -8.14 10.46 3.80
CA SER A 43 -7.55 11.01 5.03
C SER A 43 -7.07 9.94 6.00
N GLU A 44 -7.74 8.79 6.06
CA GLU A 44 -7.31 7.68 6.91
C GLU A 44 -5.87 7.24 6.57
N CYS A 45 -5.54 7.14 5.27
CA CYS A 45 -4.21 6.72 4.84
C CYS A 45 -3.12 7.78 4.93
N LEU A 46 -3.48 9.05 5.10
CA LEU A 46 -2.51 10.15 5.14
C LEU A 46 -1.56 10.04 6.34
N ALA A 47 -2.05 9.52 7.47
CA ALA A 47 -1.25 9.33 8.68
C ALA A 47 -0.22 8.19 8.57
N TYR A 48 -0.35 7.33 7.56
CA TYR A 48 0.45 6.10 7.41
C TYR A 48 1.38 6.13 6.21
N GLU A 49 1.49 7.24 5.49
CA GLU A 49 2.29 7.34 4.26
C GLU A 49 3.79 7.07 4.46
N ASP A 50 4.30 7.15 5.69
CA ASP A 50 5.69 6.88 6.06
C ASP A 50 5.79 5.85 7.20
N TYR A 51 4.73 5.06 7.43
CA TYR A 51 4.67 4.17 8.58
C TYR A 51 5.63 2.98 8.47
N PHE A 52 5.76 2.37 7.29
CA PHE A 52 6.69 1.28 7.05
C PHE A 52 7.81 1.71 6.11
N THR A 53 9.05 1.47 6.51
CA THR A 53 10.25 1.74 5.69
C THR A 53 11.15 0.52 5.66
N PHE A 54 11.92 0.34 4.59
CA PHE A 54 12.96 -0.68 4.56
C PHE A 54 14.17 -0.25 5.42
N GLU A 55 14.71 -1.17 6.22
CA GLU A 55 15.85 -0.90 7.11
C GLU A 55 17.16 -1.37 6.46
N ASP A 56 17.83 -0.44 5.78
CA ASP A 56 19.06 -0.72 5.03
C ASP A 56 20.28 -0.97 5.94
N SER A 57 20.29 -0.44 7.16
CA SER A 57 21.47 -0.51 8.04
C SER A 57 21.83 -1.93 8.48
N LEU A 58 20.87 -2.85 8.48
CA LEU A 58 21.08 -4.25 8.85
C LEU A 58 21.75 -5.08 7.76
N GLY A 59 21.81 -4.58 6.52
CA GLY A 59 22.46 -5.29 5.41
C GLY A 59 21.69 -6.55 4.95
N PHE A 60 20.39 -6.59 5.18
CA PHE A 60 19.54 -7.72 4.80
C PHE A 60 18.77 -7.51 3.49
N ASN A 61 18.67 -6.28 2.98
CA ASN A 61 17.86 -5.93 1.81
C ASN A 61 18.51 -6.37 0.49
N CYS A 62 18.46 -7.66 0.17
CA CYS A 62 19.13 -8.24 -0.98
C CYS A 62 18.52 -9.56 -1.46
N TYR A 63 18.86 -9.96 -2.69
CA TYR A 63 18.56 -11.30 -3.20
C TYR A 63 19.83 -12.17 -3.26
N SER A 64 19.67 -13.48 -3.04
CA SER A 64 20.76 -14.47 -3.11
C SER A 64 20.43 -15.56 -4.13
N THR A 65 21.32 -15.73 -5.12
CA THR A 65 21.25 -16.82 -6.10
C THR A 65 22.04 -18.06 -5.68
N GLU A 66 22.84 -17.98 -4.62
CA GLU A 66 23.72 -19.06 -4.16
C GLU A 66 23.03 -20.02 -3.17
N ASN A 67 22.00 -19.55 -2.45
CA ASN A 67 21.31 -20.30 -1.39
C ASN A 67 19.79 -20.23 -1.62
N ASP A 68 19.28 -21.05 -2.52
CA ASP A 68 17.83 -21.28 -2.71
C ASP A 68 17.02 -20.10 -3.25
N ASN A 69 17.61 -19.22 -4.08
CA ASN A 69 16.90 -18.12 -4.75
C ASN A 69 16.03 -17.26 -3.80
N ARG A 70 16.55 -16.97 -2.61
CA ARG A 70 15.81 -16.22 -1.59
C ARG A 70 16.02 -14.71 -1.69
N ILE A 71 14.98 -13.97 -1.35
CA ILE A 71 15.04 -12.52 -1.13
C ILE A 71 14.93 -12.28 0.37
N ILE A 72 15.86 -11.52 0.92
CA ILE A 72 15.85 -11.12 2.32
C ILE A 72 15.59 -9.61 2.34
N PHE A 73 14.76 -9.16 3.27
CA PHE A 73 14.53 -7.73 3.48
C PHE A 73 14.06 -7.47 4.92
N SER A 74 14.37 -6.28 5.42
CA SER A 74 13.98 -5.81 6.74
C SER A 74 12.99 -4.66 6.62
N VAL A 75 11.87 -4.77 7.31
CA VAL A 75 10.84 -3.72 7.40
C VAL A 75 10.84 -3.16 8.81
N LYS A 76 10.85 -1.83 8.91
CA LYS A 76 10.77 -1.08 10.15
C LYS A 76 9.46 -0.32 10.21
N ALA A 77 8.81 -0.38 11.36
CA ALA A 77 7.68 0.47 11.66
C ALA A 77 8.14 1.79 12.28
N LYS A 78 7.47 2.88 11.90
CA LYS A 78 7.62 4.19 12.51
C LYS A 78 7.34 4.10 14.01
N ASN A 79 8.10 4.87 14.80
CA ASN A 79 7.90 4.94 16.24
C ASN A 79 6.71 5.83 16.58
N ASP A 80 5.51 5.36 16.22
CA ASP A 80 4.23 6.00 16.46
C ASP A 80 3.24 4.96 16.95
N ALA A 81 3.01 4.95 18.28
CA ALA A 81 2.15 3.97 18.93
C ALA A 81 0.66 4.23 18.67
N GLU A 82 0.26 5.48 18.45
CA GLU A 82 -1.13 5.83 18.15
C GLU A 82 -1.49 5.35 16.74
N ALA A 83 -0.65 5.66 15.75
CA ALA A 83 -0.79 5.11 14.41
C ALA A 83 -0.69 3.56 14.42
N GLY A 84 0.28 3.01 15.15
CA GLY A 84 0.49 1.56 15.21
C GLY A 84 -0.71 0.76 15.71
N GLY A 85 -1.56 1.34 16.57
CA GLY A 85 -2.78 0.68 17.05
C GLY A 85 -3.82 0.39 15.97
N HIS A 86 -3.72 1.04 14.80
CA HIS A 86 -4.64 0.89 13.68
C HIS A 86 -4.06 0.13 12.49
N VAL A 87 -2.78 -0.25 12.54
CA VAL A 87 -2.09 -0.96 11.46
C VAL A 87 -2.09 -2.45 11.76
N VAL A 88 -2.68 -3.24 10.85
CA VAL A 88 -2.77 -4.71 10.99
C VAL A 88 -1.80 -5.45 10.06
N GLY A 89 -1.03 -4.71 9.27
CA GLY A 89 0.05 -5.22 8.43
C GLY A 89 0.26 -4.39 7.19
N TYR A 90 0.68 -5.03 6.10
CA TYR A 90 0.96 -4.35 4.83
C TYR A 90 0.90 -5.32 3.65
N ASP A 91 0.61 -4.77 2.48
CA ASP A 91 0.73 -5.46 1.21
C ASP A 91 2.13 -5.20 0.64
N LEU A 92 2.81 -6.29 0.26
CA LEU A 92 4.07 -6.26 -0.48
C LEU A 92 3.79 -6.49 -1.95
N GLU A 93 4.06 -5.50 -2.79
CA GLU A 93 4.01 -5.67 -4.24
C GLU A 93 5.43 -5.86 -4.77
N MET A 94 5.69 -7.04 -5.34
CA MET A 94 6.98 -7.41 -5.91
C MET A 94 6.91 -7.34 -7.43
N PHE A 95 7.82 -6.61 -8.06
CA PHE A 95 7.86 -6.40 -9.52
C PHE A 95 9.00 -7.16 -10.19
N GLY A 96 8.68 -7.90 -11.24
CA GLY A 96 9.63 -8.66 -12.04
C GLY A 96 10.57 -7.80 -12.89
N ALA A 97 11.79 -8.28 -13.11
CA ALA A 97 12.82 -7.73 -13.95
C ALA A 97 12.50 -8.08 -15.41
N GLY A 98 11.78 -7.19 -16.09
CA GLY A 98 11.64 -7.20 -17.54
C GLY A 98 10.35 -7.78 -18.12
N GLU A 99 9.56 -8.55 -17.36
CA GLU A 99 8.33 -9.18 -17.88
C GLU A 99 7.02 -8.48 -17.46
N GLY A 100 7.10 -7.37 -16.71
CA GLY A 100 5.90 -6.66 -16.25
C GLY A 100 5.01 -7.48 -15.30
N SER A 101 5.53 -8.59 -14.77
CA SER A 101 4.85 -9.37 -13.74
C SER A 101 4.92 -8.62 -12.41
N SER A 102 3.79 -8.55 -11.71
CA SER A 102 3.76 -8.20 -10.29
C SER A 102 3.01 -9.26 -9.51
N LYS A 103 3.42 -9.49 -8.26
CA LYS A 103 2.70 -10.33 -7.30
C LYS A 103 2.54 -9.55 -6.01
N VAL A 104 1.33 -9.59 -5.46
CA VAL A 104 0.99 -8.93 -4.20
C VAL A 104 0.85 -9.97 -3.11
N TYR A 105 1.52 -9.75 -1.99
CA TYR A 105 1.45 -10.58 -0.80
C TYR A 105 0.89 -9.78 0.37
N GLN A 106 -0.09 -10.35 1.08
CA GLN A 106 -0.74 -9.68 2.20
C GLN A 106 -0.08 -10.13 3.50
N ILE A 107 0.92 -9.38 3.96
CA ILE A 107 1.57 -9.66 5.24
C ILE A 107 0.67 -9.09 6.34
N ARG A 108 0.15 -9.96 7.20
CA ARG A 108 -0.68 -9.61 8.35
C ARG A 108 -0.13 -10.25 9.59
N ASP A 109 -0.45 -9.67 10.74
CA ASP A 109 -0.11 -10.29 12.02
C ASP A 109 -0.76 -11.69 12.12
N ASP A 110 -0.03 -12.65 12.68
CA ASP A 110 -0.40 -14.06 12.81
C ASP A 110 -0.72 -14.80 11.48
N SER A 111 -0.35 -14.23 10.33
CA SER A 111 -0.58 -14.88 9.03
C SER A 111 0.48 -15.96 8.73
N GLN A 112 0.08 -16.96 7.95
CA GLN A 112 0.98 -17.97 7.38
C GLN A 112 0.96 -17.86 5.87
N ILE A 113 2.11 -17.57 5.28
CA ILE A 113 2.29 -17.49 3.83
C ILE A 113 3.45 -18.41 3.51
N GLU A 114 3.22 -19.42 2.69
CA GLU A 114 4.19 -20.50 2.43
C GLU A 114 5.53 -19.95 1.91
N GLU A 115 5.47 -18.89 1.10
CA GLU A 115 6.65 -18.29 0.50
C GLU A 115 7.42 -17.35 1.46
N PHE A 116 6.89 -17.01 2.63
CA PHE A 116 7.53 -16.09 3.57
C PHE A 116 7.80 -16.75 4.92
N ILE A 117 9.01 -16.54 5.43
CA ILE A 117 9.36 -16.86 6.82
C ILE A 117 10.04 -15.67 7.47
N MET A 118 9.90 -15.53 8.79
CA MET A 118 10.71 -14.57 9.54
C MET A 118 12.13 -15.09 9.72
N TYR A 119 13.11 -14.20 9.61
CA TYR A 119 14.52 -14.55 9.76
C TYR A 119 14.79 -15.09 11.17
N GLY A 120 15.20 -16.35 11.26
CA GLY A 120 15.53 -17.02 12.52
C GLY A 120 14.34 -17.50 13.34
N GLN A 121 13.11 -17.47 12.80
CA GLN A 121 11.91 -17.96 13.47
C GLN A 121 11.10 -18.96 12.61
N ASN A 122 9.99 -19.47 13.19
CA ASN A 122 9.04 -20.37 12.53
C ASN A 122 8.14 -19.63 11.51
N GLN A 123 7.22 -20.36 10.86
CA GLN A 123 6.37 -19.92 9.75
C GLN A 123 5.28 -18.88 10.07
N ILE A 124 5.10 -18.47 11.33
CA ILE A 124 4.11 -17.44 11.68
C ILE A 124 4.76 -16.08 11.41
N LEU A 125 4.08 -15.26 10.62
CA LEU A 125 4.54 -13.91 10.32
C LEU A 125 4.03 -12.94 11.38
N GLU A 126 4.95 -12.21 11.99
CA GLU A 126 4.64 -11.07 12.85
C GLU A 126 5.02 -9.79 12.12
N ILE A 127 4.20 -8.75 12.26
CA ILE A 127 4.51 -7.42 11.71
C ILE A 127 5.38 -6.64 12.71
N PRO A 128 6.27 -5.73 12.25
CA PRO A 128 7.04 -4.93 13.20
C PRO A 128 6.10 -4.00 13.96
N GLY A 129 6.09 -4.09 15.29
CA GLY A 129 5.44 -3.11 16.16
C GLY A 129 6.13 -1.74 16.11
N ALA A 130 5.49 -0.71 16.64
CA ALA A 130 5.97 0.68 16.58
C ALA A 130 7.46 0.81 16.99
N GLY A 131 8.29 1.34 16.08
CA GLY A 131 9.72 1.55 16.29
C GLY A 131 10.60 0.29 16.18
N SER A 132 10.02 -0.89 15.99
CA SER A 132 10.74 -2.16 15.84
C SER A 132 10.99 -2.51 14.37
N THR A 133 11.82 -3.53 14.15
CA THR A 133 12.19 -4.02 12.83
C THR A 133 12.05 -5.52 12.78
N SER A 134 11.44 -6.02 11.71
CA SER A 134 11.29 -7.44 11.41
C SER A 134 11.97 -7.74 10.09
N THR A 135 12.69 -8.86 10.04
CA THR A 135 13.39 -9.33 8.83
C THR A 135 12.67 -10.54 8.28
N TYR A 136 12.38 -10.52 6.99
CA TYR A 136 11.66 -11.57 6.28
C TYR A 136 12.55 -12.21 5.23
N VAL A 137 12.30 -13.48 4.99
CA VAL A 137 12.91 -14.26 3.92
C VAL A 137 11.81 -14.78 3.03
N TYR A 138 11.82 -14.34 1.79
CA TYR A 138 10.98 -14.84 0.72
C TYR A 138 11.70 -15.97 -0.01
N HIS A 139 11.03 -17.11 -0.16
CA HIS A 139 11.50 -18.27 -0.94
C HIS A 139 10.67 -18.37 -2.21
N GLU A 140 11.34 -18.31 -3.36
CA GLU A 140 10.72 -18.64 -4.63
C GLU A 140 10.91 -20.14 -4.92
N ASP A 141 9.87 -20.79 -5.43
CA ASP A 141 9.97 -22.19 -5.80
C ASP A 141 11.07 -22.37 -6.87
N LEU A 142 11.94 -23.37 -6.67
CA LEU A 142 13.31 -23.48 -7.21
C LEU A 142 13.41 -23.55 -8.75
N ALA A 143 12.28 -23.58 -9.46
CA ALA A 143 12.23 -23.77 -10.91
C ALA A 143 12.49 -22.48 -11.71
N THR A 144 12.37 -21.29 -11.12
CA THR A 144 12.58 -20.02 -11.82
C THR A 144 13.53 -19.08 -11.07
N THR A 145 14.47 -18.49 -11.80
CA THR A 145 15.38 -17.45 -11.29
C THR A 145 14.57 -16.32 -10.65
N PRO A 146 15.01 -15.76 -9.50
CA PRO A 146 14.23 -14.76 -8.78
C PRO A 146 14.05 -13.56 -9.69
N LYS A 147 12.80 -13.37 -10.12
CA LYS A 147 12.49 -12.38 -11.13
C LYS A 147 12.39 -11.00 -10.51
N TYR A 148 12.28 -10.83 -9.20
CA TYR A 148 11.91 -9.54 -8.64
C TYR A 148 13.09 -8.56 -8.52
N SER A 149 12.89 -7.32 -8.97
CA SER A 149 13.87 -6.23 -8.88
C SER A 149 13.43 -5.12 -7.93
N ILE A 150 12.13 -4.96 -7.72
CA ILE A 150 11.55 -3.89 -6.91
C ILE A 150 10.51 -4.49 -5.96
N ILE A 151 10.50 -4.00 -4.72
CA ILE A 151 9.46 -4.29 -3.73
C ILE A 151 8.88 -2.97 -3.23
N ASP A 152 7.56 -2.80 -3.33
CA ASP A 152 6.82 -1.69 -2.73
C ASP A 152 6.03 -2.18 -1.50
N ILE A 153 5.91 -1.34 -0.48
CA ILE A 153 5.12 -1.61 0.73
C ILE A 153 3.90 -0.68 0.77
N PHE A 154 2.73 -1.25 1.09
CA PHE A 154 1.48 -0.53 1.26
C PHE A 154 0.82 -0.88 2.61
N PRO A 155 0.63 0.06 3.54
CA PRO A 155 0.01 -0.22 4.83
C PRO A 155 -1.41 -0.79 4.69
N ALA A 156 -1.73 -1.74 5.56
CA ALA A 156 -3.07 -2.27 5.75
C ALA A 156 -3.59 -1.90 7.14
N LEU A 157 -4.80 -1.35 7.18
CA LEU A 157 -5.44 -0.82 8.39
C LEU A 157 -6.47 -1.81 8.95
N ASP A 158 -6.76 -1.70 10.24
CA ASP A 158 -7.79 -2.45 10.98
C ASP A 158 -9.20 -2.33 10.36
N SER A 159 -9.46 -1.24 9.64
CA SER A 159 -10.66 -1.02 8.84
C SER A 159 -10.81 -1.96 7.63
N GLY A 160 -9.80 -2.80 7.35
CA GLY A 160 -9.72 -3.69 6.19
C GLY A 160 -9.26 -3.01 4.91
N ARG A 161 -8.82 -1.74 4.99
CA ARG A 161 -8.34 -0.97 3.84
C ARG A 161 -6.83 -1.08 3.68
N VAL A 162 -6.40 -1.12 2.42
CA VAL A 162 -5.00 -0.99 2.04
C VAL A 162 -4.78 0.40 1.46
N CYS A 163 -3.76 1.09 1.92
CA CYS A 163 -3.47 2.44 1.47
C CYS A 163 -2.95 2.44 0.04
N GLY A 164 -3.55 3.27 -0.82
CA GLY A 164 -3.21 3.32 -2.24
C GLY A 164 -1.87 4.00 -2.57
N LYS A 165 -1.22 4.59 -1.57
CA LYS A 165 0.11 5.19 -1.70
C LYS A 165 1.12 4.26 -1.03
N ARG A 166 2.18 3.93 -1.76
CA ARG A 166 3.33 3.18 -1.21
C ARG A 166 4.01 4.00 -0.11
N THR A 167 4.45 3.34 0.94
CA THR A 167 5.27 3.98 1.98
C THR A 167 6.72 4.06 1.59
N ASP A 168 7.23 2.97 1.05
CA ASP A 168 8.63 2.85 0.67
C ASP A 168 8.82 1.90 -0.51
N ARG A 169 9.98 1.99 -1.15
CA ARG A 169 10.39 1.18 -2.30
C ARG A 169 11.81 0.67 -2.11
N LEU A 170 11.97 -0.64 -2.15
CA LEU A 170 13.26 -1.29 -2.17
C LEU A 170 13.65 -1.69 -3.59
N ASN A 171 14.84 -1.27 -4.02
CA ASN A 171 15.48 -1.80 -5.23
C ASN A 171 16.43 -2.91 -4.82
N LEU A 172 16.12 -4.14 -5.22
CA LEU A 172 16.87 -5.32 -4.82
C LEU A 172 18.23 -5.38 -5.51
N ILE A 173 19.28 -5.59 -4.72
CA ILE A 173 20.64 -5.85 -5.21
C ILE A 173 21.09 -7.24 -4.76
N SER A 174 22.12 -7.80 -5.40
CA SER A 174 22.64 -9.11 -4.98
C SER A 174 23.30 -8.99 -3.60
N CYS A 175 23.10 -10.01 -2.75
CA CYS A 175 23.71 -10.03 -1.42
C CYS A 175 25.24 -10.01 -1.47
N GLU A 176 25.85 -10.53 -2.54
CA GLU A 176 27.29 -10.45 -2.77
C GLU A 176 27.74 -8.99 -3.00
N SER A 177 26.98 -8.22 -3.80
CA SER A 177 27.26 -6.81 -4.05
C SER A 177 27.09 -5.97 -2.78
N LEU A 178 26.06 -6.29 -1.98
CA LEU A 178 25.79 -5.62 -0.70
C LEU A 178 26.96 -5.83 0.28
N ARG A 179 27.45 -7.07 0.44
CA ARG A 179 28.61 -7.39 1.28
C ARG A 179 29.86 -6.59 0.88
N LYS A 180 30.19 -6.57 -0.41
CA LYS A 180 31.32 -5.79 -0.95
C LYS A 180 31.22 -4.30 -0.63
N THR A 181 30.00 -3.77 -0.53
CA THR A 181 29.76 -2.35 -0.22
C THR A 181 29.92 -2.08 1.27
N LEU A 182 29.39 -2.96 2.13
CA LEU A 182 29.53 -2.86 3.58
C LEU A 182 31.00 -2.97 4.04
N ASP A 183 31.79 -3.86 3.42
CA ASP A 183 33.20 -4.03 3.77
C ASP A 183 34.05 -2.81 3.41
N LYS A 184 33.75 -2.15 2.27
CA LYS A 184 34.43 -0.90 1.88
C LYS A 184 34.19 0.23 2.88
N ASN A 185 32.98 0.33 3.40
CA ASN A 185 32.63 1.38 4.37
C ASN A 185 33.31 1.18 5.73
N LYS A 186 33.62 -0.06 6.13
CA LYS A 186 34.33 -0.34 7.39
C LYS A 186 35.82 0.00 7.38
N ILE A 187 36.45 0.11 6.21
CA ILE A 187 37.89 0.39 6.09
C ILE A 187 38.16 1.90 6.04
N GLY A 188 37.14 2.72 5.80
CA GLY A 188 37.25 4.17 5.60
C GLY A 188 36.81 5.07 6.76
N GLY A 189 36.46 4.51 7.92
CA GLY A 189 36.06 5.26 9.13
C GLY A 189 36.93 4.86 10.32
#